data_AF-A0A963KZG4-F1
#
_entry.id   AF-A0A963KZG4-F1
#
_cell.length_a   1.000
_cell.length_b   1.000
_cell.length_c   1.000
_cell.angle_alpha   90.00
_cell.angle_beta   90.00
_cell.angle_gamma   90.00
#
_symmetry.space_group_name_H-M   'P 1'
#
loop_
_entity.id
_entity.type
_entity.pdbx_description
1 polymer ?
#
loop_
_entity_poly.entity_id
_entity_poly.type
_entity_poly.pdbx_seq_one_letter_code
_entity_poly.pdbx_strand_id
1 'polypeptide(L)'
;MLLEIDRHCYSVPHQLLKQEVSARITARTIEIFHRGKRVACHLRSRQQRRHTTIAEHMPSSHRRYAGWTHEKLCSDAHRIGRDTGTLVELILQRKPHPEQGFRACVGILRLAKTYGPERLEAASSRALVIGGLSYTSVASILKNHLDHRRSEPEPELPLLQHANIRGPGYFH
;
A
#
# COMPACT_ATOMS: atom_id res chain seq x y z
N MET A 1 9.82 8.39 -16.22
CA MET A 1 9.04 8.96 -17.35
C MET A 1 8.11 7.87 -17.87
N LEU A 2 7.00 8.21 -18.52
CA LEU A 2 6.08 7.24 -19.13
C LEU A 2 6.05 7.43 -20.65
N LEU A 3 6.17 6.33 -21.39
CA LEU A 3 6.03 6.26 -22.85
C LEU A 3 4.70 5.59 -23.18
N GLU A 4 3.83 6.26 -23.91
CA GLU A 4 2.55 5.69 -24.33
C GLU A 4 2.70 4.87 -25.61
N ILE A 5 2.27 3.61 -25.58
CA ILE A 5 2.21 2.69 -26.71
C ILE A 5 0.87 1.96 -26.64
N ASP A 6 0.10 1.94 -27.73
CA ASP A 6 -1.22 1.29 -27.80
C ASP A 6 -2.19 1.75 -26.67
N ARG A 7 -2.18 3.03 -26.31
CA ARG A 7 -2.95 3.61 -25.17
C ARG A 7 -2.62 2.98 -23.82
N HIS A 8 -1.43 2.40 -23.68
CA HIS A 8 -0.89 1.88 -22.43
C HIS A 8 0.45 2.56 -22.16
N CYS A 9 0.70 2.99 -20.92
CA CYS A 9 1.95 3.69 -20.63
C CYS A 9 2.98 2.76 -19.99
N TYR A 10 4.18 2.76 -20.53
CA TYR A 10 5.31 1.97 -20.07
C TYR A 10 6.36 2.87 -19.43
N SER A 11 6.97 2.47 -18.30
CA SER A 11 8.01 3.29 -17.69
C SER A 11 9.30 3.28 -18.51
N VAL A 12 9.97 4.43 -18.54
CA VAL A 12 11.30 4.62 -19.16
C VAL A 12 12.23 5.26 -18.11
N PRO A 13 13.52 4.84 -18.07
CA PRO A 13 14.50 5.45 -17.17
C PRO A 13 14.44 6.98 -17.18
N HIS A 14 14.33 7.59 -16.00
CA HIS A 14 14.21 9.04 -15.87
C HIS A 14 15.40 9.82 -16.48
N GLN A 15 16.57 9.18 -16.61
CA GLN A 15 17.74 9.76 -17.25
C GLN A 15 17.52 10.11 -18.73
N LEU A 16 16.50 9.51 -19.36
CA LEU A 16 16.14 9.72 -20.77
C LEU A 16 15.02 10.75 -20.93
N LEU A 17 14.79 11.60 -19.92
CA LEU A 17 13.80 12.67 -20.00
C LEU A 17 14.14 13.60 -21.18
N LYS A 18 13.18 13.81 -22.09
CA LYS A 18 13.33 14.61 -23.33
C LYS A 18 14.33 14.05 -24.34
N GLN A 19 14.78 12.79 -24.20
CA GLN A 19 15.61 12.12 -25.20
C GLN A 19 14.73 11.31 -26.16
N GLU A 20 15.13 11.21 -27.42
CA GLU A 20 14.48 10.31 -28.38
C GLU A 20 14.81 8.86 -28.07
N VAL A 21 13.76 8.03 -28.04
CA VAL A 21 13.86 6.59 -27.81
C VAL A 21 13.09 5.86 -28.90
N SER A 22 13.58 4.69 -29.31
CA SER A 22 12.89 3.81 -30.24
C SER A 22 12.23 2.67 -29.47
N ALA A 23 11.00 2.31 -29.82
CA ALA A 23 10.33 1.16 -29.24
C ALA A 23 10.20 0.05 -30.29
N ARG A 24 10.59 -1.17 -29.94
CA ARG A 24 10.31 -2.38 -30.70
C ARG A 24 9.15 -3.11 -30.04
N ILE A 25 8.08 -3.29 -30.80
CA ILE A 25 6.84 -3.94 -30.35
C ILE A 25 6.84 -5.37 -30.86
N THR A 26 6.73 -6.36 -29.97
CA THR A 26 6.55 -7.77 -30.34
C THR A 26 5.17 -8.27 -29.92
N ALA A 27 4.89 -9.55 -30.18
CA ALA A 27 3.64 -10.18 -29.76
C ALA A 27 3.47 -10.20 -28.23
N ARG A 28 4.57 -10.26 -27.46
CA ARG A 28 4.56 -10.44 -26.00
C ARG A 28 5.27 -9.35 -25.22
N THR A 29 6.12 -8.56 -25.86
CA THR A 29 6.99 -7.59 -25.19
C THR A 29 7.07 -6.25 -25.90
N ILE A 30 7.37 -5.22 -25.11
CA ILE A 30 7.73 -3.87 -25.56
C ILE A 30 9.17 -3.62 -25.13
N GLU A 31 10.07 -3.51 -26.10
CA GLU A 31 11.48 -3.20 -25.86
C GLU A 31 11.74 -1.74 -26.21
N ILE A 32 12.48 -1.03 -25.36
CA ILE A 32 12.79 0.39 -25.54
C ILE A 32 14.31 0.53 -25.70
N PHE A 33 14.72 1.30 -26.70
CA PHE A 33 16.09 1.51 -27.10
C PHE A 33 16.43 2.98 -27.08
N HIS A 34 17.66 3.29 -26.68
CA HIS A 34 18.25 4.62 -26.79
C HIS A 34 19.62 4.46 -27.44
N ARG A 35 19.86 5.14 -28.57
CA ARG A 35 21.11 5.05 -29.35
C ARG A 35 21.54 3.60 -29.66
N GLY A 36 20.60 2.78 -30.09
CA GLY A 36 20.84 1.36 -30.43
C GLY A 36 21.01 0.40 -29.24
N LYS A 37 21.05 0.90 -28.00
CA LYS A 37 21.14 0.06 -26.80
C LYS A 37 19.76 -0.12 -26.15
N ARG A 38 19.41 -1.36 -25.81
CA ARG A 38 18.15 -1.66 -25.08
C ARG A 38 18.26 -1.12 -23.65
N VAL A 39 17.32 -0.25 -23.28
CA VAL A 39 17.26 0.42 -21.97
C VAL A 39 16.09 -0.04 -21.11
N ALA A 40 15.07 -0.68 -21.71
CA ALA A 40 13.94 -1.27 -20.99
C ALA A 40 13.31 -2.42 -21.79
N CYS A 41 12.68 -3.36 -21.09
CA CYS A 41 11.82 -4.39 -21.68
C CYS A 41 10.63 -4.63 -20.77
N HIS A 42 9.42 -4.54 -21.31
CA HIS A 42 8.16 -4.74 -20.59
C HIS A 42 7.37 -5.89 -21.22
N LEU A 43 6.57 -6.58 -20.41
CA LEU A 43 5.49 -7.42 -20.95
C LEU A 43 4.44 -6.53 -21.62
N ARG A 44 4.01 -6.90 -22.81
CA ARG A 44 3.00 -6.15 -23.55
C ARG A 44 1.63 -6.36 -22.91
N SER A 45 1.04 -5.28 -22.40
CA SER A 45 -0.33 -5.27 -21.89
C SER A 45 -1.30 -4.81 -22.97
N ARG A 46 -2.47 -5.45 -23.04
CA ARG A 46 -3.61 -5.04 -23.87
C ARG A 46 -4.63 -4.19 -23.11
N GLN A 47 -4.38 -3.92 -21.84
CA GLN A 47 -5.27 -3.11 -21.02
C GLN A 47 -5.07 -1.62 -21.34
N GLN A 48 -6.06 -0.98 -21.94
CA GLN A 48 -6.02 0.44 -22.29
C GLN A 48 -6.08 1.32 -21.01
N ARG A 49 -5.47 2.51 -21.08
CA ARG A 49 -5.45 3.52 -20.01
C ARG A 49 -4.84 3.04 -18.68
N ARG A 50 -3.96 2.04 -18.74
CA ARG A 50 -3.20 1.55 -17.58
C ARG A 50 -1.70 1.77 -17.77
N HIS A 51 -0.95 1.51 -16.71
CA HIS A 51 0.49 1.69 -16.69
C HIS A 51 1.20 0.40 -16.31
N THR A 52 2.28 0.08 -17.03
CA THR A 52 3.25 -0.97 -16.68
C THR A 52 4.55 -0.28 -16.32
N THR A 53 4.89 -0.33 -15.04
CA THR A 53 6.04 0.39 -14.49
C THR A 53 7.05 -0.56 -13.89
N ILE A 54 8.29 -0.49 -14.36
CA ILE A 54 9.45 -1.14 -13.74
C ILE A 54 10.07 -0.17 -12.72
N ALA A 55 10.32 -0.70 -11.51
CA ALA A 55 10.86 0.04 -10.37
C ALA A 55 12.24 0.67 -10.66
N GLU A 56 13.07 0.03 -11.49
CA GLU A 56 14.39 0.51 -11.90
C GLU A 56 14.35 1.81 -12.72
N HIS A 57 13.20 2.19 -13.29
CA HIS A 57 13.06 3.39 -14.11
C HIS A 57 12.67 4.65 -13.33
N MET A 58 12.37 4.52 -12.03
CA MET A 58 11.94 5.62 -11.19
C MET A 58 13.14 6.44 -10.64
N PRO A 59 12.97 7.76 -10.42
CA PRO A 59 14.04 8.61 -9.87
C PRO A 59 14.52 8.14 -8.49
N SER A 60 15.73 8.58 -8.10
CA SER A 60 16.43 8.21 -6.87
C SER A 60 15.65 8.38 -5.55
N SER A 61 14.61 9.22 -5.51
CA SER A 61 13.70 9.29 -4.35
C SER A 61 12.93 7.99 -4.10
N HIS A 62 12.72 7.17 -5.13
CA HIS A 62 12.16 5.81 -5.02
C HIS A 62 13.20 4.73 -4.74
N ARG A 63 14.51 5.00 -4.91
CA ARG A 63 15.58 4.04 -4.56
C ARG A 63 15.68 3.73 -3.07
N ARG A 64 15.18 4.62 -2.19
CA ARG A 64 15.04 4.35 -0.74
C ARG A 64 14.16 3.13 -0.42
N TYR A 65 13.31 2.72 -1.36
CA TYR A 65 12.43 1.55 -1.24
C TYR A 65 12.87 0.36 -2.09
N ALA A 66 13.97 0.46 -2.85
CA ALA A 66 14.41 -0.58 -3.78
C ALA A 66 14.74 -1.93 -3.13
N GLY A 67 15.00 -1.95 -1.82
CA GLY A 67 15.19 -3.18 -1.04
C GLY A 67 13.94 -3.69 -0.32
N TRP A 68 12.80 -3.01 -0.42
CA TRP A 68 11.56 -3.35 0.26
C TRP A 68 10.63 -4.04 -0.73
N THR A 69 10.64 -5.37 -0.74
CA THR A 69 9.62 -6.19 -1.42
C THR A 69 8.44 -6.42 -0.49
N HIS A 70 7.27 -6.79 -1.03
CA HIS A 70 6.10 -7.18 -0.21
C HIS A 70 6.48 -8.27 0.79
N GLU A 71 7.18 -9.31 0.30
CA GLU A 71 7.65 -10.43 1.11
C GLU A 71 8.56 -9.99 2.26
N LYS A 72 9.48 -9.05 1.98
CA LYS A 72 10.40 -8.55 3.00
C LYS A 72 9.71 -7.68 4.03
N LEU A 73 8.75 -6.84 3.60
CA LEU A 73 7.90 -6.07 4.51
C LEU A 73 7.10 -6.97 5.45
N CYS A 74 6.46 -8.01 4.89
CA CYS A 74 5.71 -8.98 5.69
C CYS A 74 6.65 -9.73 6.65
N SER A 75 7.80 -10.18 6.17
CA SER A 75 8.80 -10.89 7.00
C SER A 75 9.31 -10.02 8.16
N ASP A 76 9.69 -8.76 7.90
CA ASP A 76 10.13 -7.82 8.94
C ASP A 76 9.02 -7.48 9.93
N ALA A 77 7.78 -7.37 9.46
CA ALA A 77 6.61 -7.15 10.31
C ALA A 77 6.34 -8.34 11.24
N HIS A 78 6.39 -9.57 10.72
CA HIS A 78 6.21 -10.79 11.51
C HIS A 78 7.33 -11.02 12.54
N ARG A 79 8.54 -10.50 12.27
CA ARG A 79 9.64 -10.52 13.23
C ARG A 79 9.39 -9.61 14.44
N ILE A 80 8.55 -8.59 14.30
CA ILE A 80 8.09 -7.77 15.42
C ILE A 80 6.98 -8.49 16.17
N GLY A 81 6.00 -9.02 15.43
CA GLY A 81 4.95 -9.88 15.98
C GLY A 81 3.84 -10.19 14.98
N ARG A 82 2.91 -11.03 15.42
CA ARG A 82 1.82 -11.58 14.59
C ARG A 82 0.84 -10.50 14.15
N ASP A 83 0.46 -9.62 15.05
CA ASP A 83 -0.54 -8.59 14.79
C ASP A 83 0.04 -7.48 13.90
N THR A 84 1.32 -7.15 14.09
CA THR A 84 2.06 -6.24 13.19
C THR A 84 2.17 -6.82 11.78
N GLY A 85 2.46 -8.12 11.65
CA GLY A 85 2.45 -8.83 10.37
C GLY A 85 1.10 -8.75 9.67
N THR A 86 0.03 -9.12 10.39
CA THR A 86 -1.35 -9.11 9.88
C THR A 86 -1.78 -7.70 9.44
N LEU A 87 -1.44 -6.67 10.22
CA LEU A 87 -1.75 -5.29 9.89
C LEU A 87 -1.08 -4.85 8.58
N VAL A 88 0.20 -5.18 8.40
CA VAL A 88 0.97 -4.83 7.19
C VAL A 88 0.38 -5.53 5.96
N GLU A 89 0.03 -6.81 6.06
CA GLU A 89 -0.62 -7.54 4.97
C GLU A 89 -1.94 -6.91 4.56
N LEU A 90 -2.79 -6.58 5.53
CA LEU A 90 -4.09 -5.94 5.27
C LEU A 90 -3.91 -4.55 4.62
N ILE A 91 -2.93 -3.76 5.06
CA ILE A 91 -2.65 -2.44 4.45
C ILE A 91 -2.20 -2.61 2.99
N LEU A 92 -1.36 -3.61 2.70
CA LEU A 92 -0.89 -3.89 1.34
C LEU A 92 -2.01 -4.41 0.43
N GLN A 93 -2.92 -5.25 0.95
CA GLN A 93 -4.06 -5.78 0.19
C GLN A 93 -5.14 -4.73 -0.10
N ARG A 94 -5.40 -3.81 0.84
CA ARG A 94 -6.55 -2.89 0.78
C ARG A 94 -6.30 -1.62 -0.04
N LYS A 95 -5.04 -1.30 -0.38
CA LYS A 95 -4.69 -0.05 -1.07
C LYS A 95 -4.67 -0.23 -2.59
N PRO A 96 -5.47 0.55 -3.35
CA PRO A 96 -5.51 0.48 -4.83
C PRO A 96 -4.22 0.98 -5.49
N HIS A 97 -3.39 1.74 -4.76
CA HIS A 97 -2.07 2.18 -5.18
C HIS A 97 -0.99 1.50 -4.34
N PRO A 98 -0.19 0.58 -4.92
CA PRO A 98 0.85 -0.15 -4.21
C PRO A 98 1.78 0.80 -3.44
N GLU A 99 2.26 1.87 -4.07
CA GLU A 99 3.21 2.81 -3.48
C GLU A 99 2.75 3.44 -2.16
N GLN A 100 1.44 3.71 -2.01
CA GLN A 100 0.90 4.29 -0.79
C GLN A 100 0.86 3.27 0.35
N GLY A 101 0.51 2.02 0.05
CA GLY A 101 0.56 0.91 1.00
C GLY A 101 1.99 0.66 1.48
N PHE A 102 2.95 0.64 0.55
CA PHE A 102 4.38 0.47 0.87
C PHE A 102 4.91 1.56 1.80
N ARG A 103 4.64 2.83 1.49
CA ARG A 103 5.09 3.95 2.34
C ARG A 103 4.50 3.88 3.74
N ALA A 104 3.23 3.50 3.86
CA ALA A 104 2.58 3.33 5.15
C ALA A 104 3.23 2.20 5.95
N CYS A 105 3.46 1.03 5.35
CA CYS A 105 4.06 -0.13 6.03
C CYS A 105 5.50 0.17 6.48
N VAL A 106 6.32 0.80 5.64
CA VAL A 106 7.68 1.21 6.03
C VAL A 106 7.63 2.23 7.17
N GLY A 107 6.67 3.15 7.16
CA GLY A 107 6.44 4.10 8.26
C GLY A 107 6.13 3.38 9.58
N ILE A 108 5.23 2.39 9.53
CA ILE A 108 4.84 1.57 10.70
C ILE A 108 6.05 0.82 11.26
N LEU A 109 6.82 0.12 10.43
CA LEU A 109 8.00 -0.61 10.90
C LEU A 109 9.08 0.30 11.50
N ARG A 110 9.16 1.56 11.06
CA ARG A 110 10.06 2.53 11.69
C ARG A 110 9.63 2.92 13.11
N LEU A 111 8.34 2.84 13.44
CA LEU A 111 7.86 3.10 14.80
C LEU A 111 8.44 2.11 15.81
N ALA A 112 8.81 0.90 15.38
CA ALA A 112 9.49 -0.09 16.23
C ALA A 112 10.82 0.45 16.78
N LYS A 113 11.52 1.30 16.01
CA LYS A 113 12.78 1.92 16.46
C LYS A 113 12.56 3.02 17.49
N THR A 114 11.42 3.70 17.43
CA THR A 114 11.10 4.83 18.32
C THR A 114 10.42 4.38 19.60
N TYR A 115 9.50 3.42 19.51
CA TYR A 115 8.64 2.99 20.62
C TYR A 115 8.97 1.58 21.14
N GLY A 116 9.81 0.84 20.44
CA GLY A 116 10.11 -0.56 20.73
C GLY A 116 9.16 -1.55 20.04
N PRO A 117 9.60 -2.79 19.83
CA PRO A 117 8.80 -3.81 19.13
C PRO A 117 7.55 -4.23 19.91
N GLU A 118 7.64 -4.37 21.23
CA GLU A 118 6.51 -4.79 22.07
C GLU A 118 5.35 -3.79 22.04
N ARG A 119 5.66 -2.50 22.17
CA ARG A 119 4.65 -1.44 22.10
C ARG A 119 4.03 -1.34 20.72
N LEU A 120 4.83 -1.52 19.67
CA LEU A 120 4.31 -1.55 18.31
C LEU A 120 3.37 -2.73 18.10
N GLU A 121 3.69 -3.91 18.62
CA GLU A 121 2.81 -5.08 18.52
C GLU A 121 1.47 -4.85 19.24
N ALA A 122 1.50 -4.33 20.47
CA ALA A 122 0.28 -3.98 21.20
C ALA A 122 -0.56 -2.90 20.47
N ALA A 123 0.11 -1.90 19.89
CA ALA A 123 -0.55 -0.89 19.07
C ALA A 123 -1.15 -1.45 17.79
N SER A 124 -0.46 -2.37 17.12
CA SER A 124 -0.95 -3.09 15.94
C SER A 124 -2.17 -3.94 16.27
N SER A 125 -2.15 -4.66 17.39
CA SER A 125 -3.28 -5.44 17.90
C SER A 125 -4.51 -4.56 18.09
N ARG A 126 -4.35 -3.43 18.80
CA ARG A 126 -5.42 -2.46 19.00
C ARG A 126 -5.91 -1.84 17.69
N ALA A 127 -5.01 -1.54 16.76
CA ALA A 127 -5.35 -1.02 15.44
C ALA A 127 -6.20 -2.01 14.64
N LEU A 128 -5.93 -3.33 14.74
CA LEU A 128 -6.74 -4.36 14.11
C LEU A 128 -8.15 -4.41 14.70
N VAL A 129 -8.28 -4.36 16.03
CA VAL A 129 -9.59 -4.36 16.71
C VAL A 129 -10.47 -3.20 16.26
N ILE A 130 -9.92 -2.00 16.15
CA ILE A 130 -10.68 -0.80 15.74
C ILE A 130 -10.75 -0.61 14.22
N GLY A 131 -10.19 -1.52 13.42
CA GLY A 131 -10.14 -1.40 11.96
C GLY A 131 -9.22 -0.28 11.42
N GLY A 132 -8.31 0.23 12.26
CA GLY A 132 -7.39 1.34 11.98
C GLY A 132 -6.20 0.96 11.09
N LEU A 133 -6.46 0.61 9.83
CA LEU A 133 -5.45 0.18 8.85
C LEU A 133 -4.66 1.34 8.22
N SER A 134 -4.02 2.18 9.03
CA SER A 134 -3.19 3.28 8.56
C SER A 134 -2.03 3.59 9.50
N TYR A 135 -0.97 4.18 8.94
CA TYR A 135 0.14 4.71 9.75
C TYR A 135 -0.34 5.71 10.81
N THR A 136 -1.26 6.60 10.46
CA THR A 136 -1.77 7.64 11.37
C THR A 136 -2.51 7.04 12.56
N SER A 137 -3.25 5.94 12.35
CA SER A 137 -3.93 5.20 13.41
C SER A 137 -2.93 4.62 14.41
N VAL A 138 -1.95 3.85 13.92
CA VAL A 138 -0.93 3.22 14.76
C VAL A 138 -0.10 4.28 15.51
N ALA A 139 0.32 5.33 14.81
CA ALA A 139 1.07 6.43 15.42
C ALA A 139 0.26 7.16 16.51
N SER A 140 -1.06 7.35 16.30
CA SER A 140 -1.96 7.94 17.29
C SER A 140 -2.11 7.05 18.52
N ILE A 141 -2.25 5.73 18.34
CA ILE A 141 -2.34 4.76 19.44
C ILE A 141 -1.07 4.83 20.30
N LEU A 142 0.11 4.81 19.68
CA LEU A 142 1.40 4.88 20.38
C LEU A 142 1.63 6.23 21.07
N LYS A 143 1.26 7.34 20.41
CA LYS A 143 1.41 8.69 20.95
C LYS A 143 0.51 8.92 22.17
N ASN A 144 -0.70 8.38 22.16
CA ASN A 144 -1.67 8.53 23.25
C ASN A 144 -1.59 7.40 24.29
N HIS A 145 -0.55 6.56 24.23
CA HIS A 145 -0.35 5.42 25.16
C HIS A 145 -1.55 4.46 25.23
N LEU A 146 -2.34 4.40 24.15
CA LEU A 146 -3.52 3.53 24.07
C LEU A 146 -3.11 2.06 23.90
N ASP A 147 -1.85 1.78 23.59
CA ASP A 147 -1.27 0.44 23.58
C ASP A 147 -1.23 -0.22 24.97
N HIS A 148 -1.27 0.57 26.06
CA HIS A 148 -1.26 0.06 27.43
C HIS A 148 -2.65 -0.16 28.04
N ARG A 149 -3.69 0.41 27.43
CA ARG A 149 -5.07 0.23 27.91
C ARG A 149 -5.56 -1.12 27.44
N ARG A 150 -5.78 -2.04 28.38
CA ARG A 150 -6.49 -3.31 28.15
C ARG A 150 -7.74 -3.01 27.32
N SER A 151 -7.86 -3.63 26.15
CA SER A 151 -9.10 -3.57 25.39
C SER A 151 -10.17 -4.23 26.24
N GLU A 152 -10.98 -3.41 26.91
CA GLU A 152 -12.24 -3.90 27.45
C GLU A 152 -13.04 -4.38 26.24
N PRO A 153 -13.55 -5.63 26.26
CA PRO A 153 -14.50 -6.04 25.23
C PRO A 153 -15.63 -5.01 25.24
N GLU A 154 -15.98 -4.48 24.06
CA GLU A 154 -17.17 -3.65 23.92
C GLU A 154 -18.32 -4.39 24.61
N PRO A 155 -19.04 -3.77 25.56
CA PRO A 155 -20.27 -4.37 26.03
C PRO A 155 -21.13 -4.55 24.80
N GLU A 156 -21.60 -5.78 24.57
CA GLU A 156 -22.66 -6.05 23.60
C GLU A 156 -23.77 -5.06 23.91
N LEU A 157 -23.89 -3.99 23.11
CA LEU A 157 -25.00 -3.08 23.22
C LEU A 157 -26.23 -3.94 22.97
N PRO A 158 -27.16 -4.07 23.91
CA PRO A 158 -28.40 -4.77 23.62
C PRO A 158 -29.01 -4.07 22.41
N LEU A 159 -29.33 -4.85 21.39
CA LEU A 159 -30.08 -4.40 20.23
C LEU A 159 -31.26 -3.57 20.76
N LEU A 160 -31.19 -2.26 20.61
CA LEU A 160 -32.34 -1.40 20.84
C LEU A 160 -33.38 -1.82 19.80
N GLN A 161 -34.29 -2.70 20.22
CA GLN A 161 -35.55 -2.94 19.54
C GLN A 161 -36.30 -1.61 19.56
N HIS A 162 -36.18 -0.84 18.49
CA HIS A 162 -36.96 0.38 18.32
C HIS A 162 -38.38 -0.04 17.95
N ALA A 163 -39.30 0.07 18.90
CA ALA A 163 -40.74 0.00 18.66
C ALA A 163 -41.25 1.29 17.96
N ASN A 164 -40.77 1.56 16.75
CA ASN A 164 -41.31 2.64 15.91
C ASN A 164 -41.46 2.17 14.46
N ILE A 165 -42.26 1.11 14.29
CA ILE A 165 -42.99 0.90 13.03
C ILE A 165 -44.13 1.92 13.05
N ARG A 166 -43.89 3.13 12.54
CA ARG A 166 -44.99 4.02 12.16
C ARG A 166 -45.41 3.60 10.75
N GLY A 167 -46.52 2.86 10.71
CA GLY A 167 -47.09 2.31 9.49
C GLY A 167 -47.57 3.38 8.50
N PRO A 168 -47.86 2.98 7.24
CA PRO A 168 -48.27 3.86 6.15
C PRO A 168 -49.77 4.24 6.26
N GLY A 169 -50.16 4.89 7.36
CA GLY A 169 -51.54 5.31 7.66
C GLY A 169 -51.76 6.82 7.62
N TYR A 170 -51.03 7.57 6.79
CA TYR A 170 -51.19 9.03 6.66
C TYR A 170 -51.53 9.42 5.22
N PHE A 171 -52.66 8.91 4.72
CA PHE A 171 -53.42 9.54 3.65
C PHE A 171 -54.62 10.23 4.30
N HIS A 172 -54.70 11.55 4.16
CA HIS A 172 -55.93 12.31 3.99
C HIS A 172 -55.61 13.64 3.31
#